data_AF-A0A2E7BRX2-F1
#
_entry.id   AF-A0A2E7BRX2-F1
#
_cell.length_a   1.000
_cell.length_b   1.000
_cell.length_c   1.000
_cell.angle_alpha   90.00
_cell.angle_beta   90.00
_cell.angle_gamma   90.00
#
_symmetry.space_group_name_H-M   'P 1'
#
loop_
_entity.id
_entity.type
_entity.pdbx_description
1 polymer ?
#
loop_
_entity_poly.entity_id
_entity_poly.type
_entity_poly.pdbx_seq_one_letter_code
_entity_poly.pdbx_strand_id
1 'polypeptide(L)'
;MAAFTLASDEGLSETVAALLEEVMLTTLRGSGRFQSILGGSDLAAMLSLDQQRTALGCESADCATAFQEALGVPFLAIPKIGRVGNRFLVNLKIMDTSEGRVLARIHRMVQAEASLPAALQSVTKQAISMMFGEAVQLEELEDPAVVEARRRKTILRNTGLVFSLGGLGMVSYSYAAMAEARSLLPPPGHRTTQQDVSSFASASASADLTWGLGAVVTAAGLTAFALGW
;
A
#
# COMPACT_ATOMS: atom_id res chain seq x y z
N MET A 1 18.73 -12.98 14.74
CA MET A 1 18.75 -13.09 13.25
C MET A 1 20.03 -12.45 12.77
N ALA A 2 20.73 -13.06 11.82
CA ALA A 2 21.87 -12.41 11.17
C ALA A 2 21.50 -11.98 9.74
N ALA A 3 22.12 -10.92 9.27
CA ALA A 3 22.04 -10.44 7.91
C ALA A 3 23.46 -10.36 7.33
N PHE A 4 23.66 -10.96 6.15
CA PHE A 4 24.93 -10.86 5.46
C PHE A 4 25.11 -9.48 4.84
N THR A 5 26.39 -9.09 4.69
CA THR A 5 26.76 -7.89 3.93
C THR A 5 26.20 -7.96 2.52
N LEU A 6 25.70 -6.81 2.07
CA LEU A 6 25.34 -6.59 0.69
C LEU A 6 26.60 -6.68 -0.17
N ALA A 7 26.72 -7.76 -0.93
CA ALA A 7 27.75 -7.86 -1.96
C ALA A 7 27.50 -6.78 -3.03
N SER A 8 28.49 -5.93 -3.26
CA SER A 8 28.52 -4.97 -4.36
C SER A 8 28.80 -5.71 -5.68
N ASP A 9 27.75 -6.19 -6.36
CA ASP A 9 27.87 -6.58 -7.77
C ASP A 9 28.03 -5.32 -8.65
N GLU A 10 28.45 -5.51 -9.92
CA GLU A 10 28.71 -4.43 -10.87
C GLU A 10 27.62 -3.35 -10.88
N GLY A 11 27.99 -2.12 -10.51
CA GLY A 11 27.15 -0.93 -10.63
C GLY A 11 26.79 -0.21 -9.33
N LEU A 12 27.27 -0.64 -8.16
CA LEU A 12 27.10 0.07 -6.88
C LEU A 12 28.44 0.34 -6.20
N SER A 13 28.56 1.50 -5.55
CA SER A 13 29.72 1.80 -4.70
C SER A 13 29.62 1.05 -3.37
N GLU A 14 30.78 0.72 -2.79
CA GLU A 14 30.86 0.05 -1.48
C GLU A 14 30.17 0.85 -0.38
N THR A 15 30.30 2.19 -0.42
CA THR A 15 29.60 3.10 0.50
C THR A 15 28.08 2.98 0.39
N VAL A 16 27.54 2.88 -0.83
CA VAL A 16 26.08 2.73 -1.03
C VAL A 16 25.61 1.36 -0.55
N ALA A 17 26.38 0.30 -0.81
CA ALA A 17 26.08 -1.04 -0.30
C ALA A 17 26.01 -1.06 1.24
N ALA A 18 26.97 -0.44 1.92
CA ALA A 18 26.99 -0.33 3.38
C ALA A 18 25.78 0.47 3.92
N LEU A 19 25.43 1.59 3.28
CA LEU A 19 24.25 2.38 3.67
C LEU A 19 22.93 1.60 3.47
N LEU A 20 22.81 0.86 2.38
CA LEU A 20 21.66 0.00 2.12
C LEU A 20 21.58 -1.14 3.15
N GLU A 21 22.71 -1.66 3.61
CA GLU A 21 22.76 -2.67 4.66
C GLU A 21 22.18 -2.12 5.96
N GLU A 22 22.62 -0.93 6.39
CA GLU A 22 22.08 -0.24 7.56
C GLU A 22 20.57 0.04 7.45
N VAL A 23 20.10 0.42 6.26
CA VAL A 23 18.65 0.58 6.01
C VAL A 23 17.91 -0.74 6.21
N MET A 24 18.45 -1.86 5.73
CA MET A 24 17.86 -3.19 5.92
C MET A 24 17.87 -3.60 7.39
N LEU A 25 19.00 -3.44 8.10
CA LEU A 25 19.13 -3.77 9.53
C LEU A 25 18.15 -2.94 10.36
N THR A 26 18.02 -1.66 10.07
CA THR A 26 17.03 -0.76 10.70
C THR A 26 15.60 -1.24 10.43
N THR A 27 15.30 -1.67 9.20
CA THR A 27 13.97 -2.21 8.84
C THR A 27 13.66 -3.52 9.57
N LEU A 28 14.65 -4.41 9.67
CA LEU A 28 14.55 -5.66 10.43
C LEU A 28 14.32 -5.36 11.92
N ARG A 29 15.06 -4.41 12.52
CA ARG A 29 14.89 -4.00 13.92
C ARG A 29 13.52 -3.36 14.16
N GLY A 30 13.11 -2.46 13.27
CA GLY A 30 11.82 -1.78 13.33
C GLY A 30 10.61 -2.70 13.19
N SER A 31 10.79 -3.94 12.71
CA SER A 31 9.71 -4.93 12.68
C SER A 31 9.28 -5.41 14.07
N GLY A 32 10.14 -5.27 15.09
CA GLY A 32 9.89 -5.75 16.45
C GLY A 32 9.82 -7.28 16.59
N ARG A 33 10.11 -8.05 15.52
CA ARG A 33 10.01 -9.52 15.51
C ARG A 33 11.29 -10.23 15.93
N PHE A 34 12.41 -9.52 15.98
CA PHE A 34 13.72 -10.09 16.29
C PHE A 34 14.33 -9.38 17.49
N GLN A 35 14.72 -10.14 18.52
CA GLN A 35 15.33 -9.59 19.74
C GLN A 35 16.77 -9.14 19.54
N SER A 36 17.50 -9.80 18.63
CA SER A 36 18.88 -9.47 18.29
C SER A 36 19.07 -9.59 16.78
N ILE A 37 19.68 -8.55 16.20
CA ILE A 37 20.01 -8.45 14.78
C ILE A 37 21.48 -8.10 14.66
N LEU A 38 22.23 -9.02 14.04
CA LEU A 38 23.65 -8.91 13.73
C LEU A 38 23.79 -8.59 12.23
N GLY A 39 24.45 -7.48 11.91
CA GLY A 39 24.81 -7.10 10.54
C GLY A 39 26.16 -7.66 10.11
N GLY A 40 26.49 -7.54 8.83
CA GLY A 40 27.77 -7.99 8.27
C GLY A 40 28.97 -7.23 8.86
N SER A 41 28.80 -5.96 9.22
CA SER A 41 29.80 -5.19 9.98
C SER A 41 30.02 -5.74 11.39
N ASP A 42 28.95 -6.16 12.09
CA ASP A 42 29.05 -6.82 13.40
C ASP A 42 29.75 -8.17 13.28
N LEU A 43 29.42 -8.94 12.23
CA LEU A 43 30.08 -10.21 11.92
C LEU A 43 31.57 -10.01 11.63
N ALA A 44 31.93 -8.99 10.84
CA ALA A 44 33.31 -8.66 10.52
C ALA A 44 34.08 -8.17 11.77
N ALA A 45 33.45 -7.39 12.65
CA ALA A 45 34.04 -6.98 13.92
C ALA A 45 34.33 -8.19 14.81
N MET A 46 33.39 -9.13 14.93
CA MET A 46 33.59 -10.38 15.66
C MET A 46 34.72 -11.24 15.05
N LEU A 47 34.80 -11.31 13.72
CA LEU A 47 35.86 -12.02 13.00
C LEU A 47 37.24 -11.37 13.19
N SER A 48 37.32 -10.04 13.16
CA SER A 48 38.59 -9.33 13.40
C SER A 48 39.12 -9.54 14.82
N LEU A 49 38.23 -9.64 15.81
CA LEU A 49 38.59 -9.97 17.18
C LEU A 49 39.09 -11.41 17.30
N ASP A 50 38.49 -12.34 16.56
CA ASP A 50 38.91 -13.75 16.55
C ASP A 50 40.24 -13.98 15.82
N GLN A 51 40.46 -13.26 14.71
CA GLN A 51 41.76 -13.19 14.04
C GLN A 51 42.84 -12.57 14.94
N GLN A 52 42.50 -11.53 15.72
CA GLN A 52 43.41 -10.96 16.73
C GLN A 52 43.69 -11.95 17.86
N ARG A 53 42.71 -12.74 18.32
CA ARG A 53 42.93 -13.81 19.32
C ARG A 53 43.80 -14.94 18.78
N THR A 54 43.63 -15.30 17.51
CA THR A 54 44.49 -16.25 16.79
C THR A 54 45.92 -15.72 16.70
N ALA A 55 46.09 -14.43 16.39
CA ALA A 55 47.40 -13.76 16.38
C ALA A 55 48.04 -13.63 17.78
N LEU A 56 47.25 -13.71 18.86
CA LEU A 56 47.69 -13.74 20.26
C LEU A 56 47.98 -15.16 20.79
N GLY A 57 47.97 -16.20 19.93
CA GLY A 57 48.51 -17.53 20.26
C GLY A 57 47.50 -18.59 20.72
N CYS A 58 46.23 -18.50 20.32
CA CYS A 58 45.29 -19.61 20.51
C CYS A 58 45.54 -20.75 19.49
N GLU A 59 46.54 -21.59 19.74
CA GLU A 59 46.91 -22.74 18.89
C GLU A 59 46.15 -24.04 19.24
N SER A 60 44.83 -24.06 19.07
CA SER A 60 44.14 -25.36 19.00
C SER A 60 43.04 -25.35 17.95
N ALA A 61 42.94 -26.48 17.24
CA ALA A 61 42.10 -26.70 16.07
C ALA A 61 40.58 -26.64 16.34
N ASP A 62 40.17 -26.43 17.60
CA ASP A 62 38.78 -26.35 18.03
C ASP A 62 38.15 -24.95 17.88
N CYS A 63 38.95 -23.91 17.55
CA CYS A 63 38.46 -22.53 17.55
C CYS A 63 37.91 -22.06 16.20
N ALA A 64 38.37 -22.65 15.07
CA ALA A 64 38.10 -22.11 13.73
C ALA A 64 36.90 -22.75 12.99
N THR A 65 36.30 -23.82 13.52
CA THR A 65 35.22 -24.57 12.84
C THR A 65 33.81 -24.18 13.28
N ALA A 66 33.68 -23.17 14.14
CA ALA A 66 32.43 -22.79 14.79
C ALA A 66 31.64 -21.68 14.06
N PHE A 67 31.96 -21.28 12.83
CA PHE A 67 31.37 -20.05 12.25
C PHE A 67 29.85 -20.10 12.01
N GLN A 68 29.30 -21.26 11.62
CA GLN A 68 27.85 -21.42 11.42
C GLN A 68 27.10 -21.77 12.72
N GLU A 69 27.78 -22.38 13.69
CA GLU A 69 27.22 -22.78 14.99
C GLU A 69 27.31 -21.66 16.05
N ALA A 70 28.41 -20.89 16.06
CA ALA A 70 28.71 -19.84 17.02
C ALA A 70 27.84 -18.59 16.85
N LEU A 71 27.29 -18.35 15.66
CA LEU A 71 26.33 -17.26 15.49
C LEU A 71 25.02 -17.54 16.21
N GLY A 72 24.66 -18.81 16.43
CA GLY A 72 23.50 -19.22 17.22
C GLY A 72 22.18 -18.58 16.79
N VAL A 73 22.11 -18.02 15.57
CA VAL A 73 20.93 -17.32 15.08
C VAL A 73 20.02 -18.30 14.36
N PRO A 74 18.71 -18.35 14.68
CA PRO A 74 17.77 -19.26 14.03
C PRO A 74 17.44 -18.85 12.59
N PHE A 75 17.67 -17.58 12.24
CA PHE A 75 17.34 -17.03 10.93
C PHE A 75 18.49 -16.25 10.33
N LEU A 76 18.64 -16.39 9.02
CA LEU A 76 19.68 -15.77 8.21
C LEU A 76 19.09 -15.05 7.01
N ALA A 77 19.29 -13.73 6.93
CA ALA A 77 18.99 -12.92 5.74
C ALA A 77 20.23 -12.80 4.84
N ILE A 78 20.02 -13.06 3.56
CA ILE A 78 21.03 -12.94 2.51
C ILE A 78 20.50 -11.93 1.49
N PRO A 79 20.85 -10.64 1.63
CA PRO A 79 20.53 -9.64 0.64
C PRO A 79 21.51 -9.71 -0.54
N LYS A 80 21.03 -9.43 -1.74
CA LYS A 80 21.85 -9.30 -2.94
C LYS A 80 21.29 -8.20 -3.82
N ILE A 81 22.14 -7.28 -4.26
CA ILE A 81 21.75 -6.27 -5.24
C ILE A 81 22.70 -6.38 -6.42
N GLY A 82 22.15 -6.43 -7.63
CA GLY A 82 22.93 -6.46 -8.85
C GLY A 82 22.26 -5.67 -9.97
N ARG A 83 23.02 -5.32 -10.99
CA ARG A 83 22.50 -4.62 -12.17
C ARG A 83 22.14 -5.60 -13.27
N VAL A 84 20.95 -5.44 -13.85
CA VAL A 84 20.47 -6.22 -14.99
C VAL A 84 20.08 -5.25 -16.11
N GLY A 85 21.00 -5.06 -17.06
CA GLY A 85 20.87 -4.04 -18.11
C GLY A 85 20.85 -2.62 -17.54
N ASN A 86 19.74 -1.91 -17.72
CA ASN A 86 19.54 -0.54 -17.22
C ASN A 86 18.73 -0.48 -15.91
N ARG A 87 18.51 -1.62 -15.24
CA ARG A 87 17.69 -1.72 -14.03
C ARG A 87 18.52 -2.38 -12.93
N PHE A 88 18.20 -2.09 -11.68
CA PHE A 88 18.77 -2.79 -10.53
C PHE A 88 17.80 -3.85 -10.03
N LEU A 89 18.32 -5.02 -9.69
CA LEU A 89 17.61 -6.14 -9.10
C LEU A 89 17.99 -6.23 -7.62
N VAL A 90 17.03 -6.01 -6.75
CA VAL A 90 17.15 -6.27 -5.31
C VAL A 90 16.59 -7.65 -5.03
N ASN A 91 17.38 -8.51 -4.39
CA ASN A 91 16.99 -9.86 -3.99
C ASN A 91 17.21 -10.01 -2.48
N LEU A 92 16.25 -10.64 -1.80
CA LEU A 92 16.37 -11.01 -0.40
C LEU A 92 15.92 -12.45 -0.23
N LYS A 93 16.80 -13.25 0.39
CA LYS A 93 16.52 -14.62 0.79
C LYS A 93 16.61 -14.71 2.31
N ILE A 94 15.60 -15.29 2.95
CA ILE A 94 15.63 -15.62 4.38
C ILE A 94 15.60 -17.13 4.53
N MET A 95 16.51 -17.64 5.35
CA MET A 95 16.66 -19.07 5.63
C MET A 95 16.55 -19.35 7.13
N ASP A 96 15.94 -20.48 7.43
CA ASP A 96 16.09 -21.17 8.70
C ASP A 96 17.43 -21.91 8.70
N THR A 97 18.30 -21.58 9.64
CA THR A 97 19.63 -22.20 9.77
C THR A 97 19.58 -23.54 10.50
N SER A 98 18.58 -23.75 11.34
CA SER A 98 18.41 -24.99 12.12
C SER A 98 17.88 -26.13 11.25
N GLU A 99 16.98 -25.82 10.31
CA GLU A 99 16.39 -26.79 9.40
C GLU A 99 17.00 -26.76 7.99
N GLY A 100 17.83 -25.76 7.68
CA GLY A 100 18.43 -25.58 6.36
C GLY A 100 17.41 -25.21 5.26
N ARG A 101 16.24 -24.68 5.62
CA ARG A 101 15.12 -24.40 4.72
C ARG A 101 15.03 -22.92 4.35
N VAL A 102 14.60 -22.64 3.12
CA VAL A 102 14.29 -21.27 2.69
C VAL A 102 12.88 -20.91 3.15
N LEU A 103 12.75 -19.88 3.98
CA LEU A 103 11.46 -19.40 4.50
C LEU A 103 10.84 -18.34 3.59
N ALA A 104 11.66 -17.46 3.03
CA ALA A 104 11.20 -16.43 2.11
C ALA A 104 12.24 -16.14 1.04
N ARG A 105 11.77 -15.88 -0.18
CA ARG A 105 12.62 -15.41 -1.29
C ARG A 105 11.86 -14.42 -2.14
N ILE A 106 12.37 -13.20 -2.22
CA ILE A 106 11.70 -12.10 -2.92
C ILE A 106 12.73 -11.36 -3.75
N HIS A 107 12.28 -10.86 -4.90
CA HIS A 107 13.06 -9.95 -5.69
C HIS A 107 12.20 -8.77 -6.18
N ARG A 108 12.85 -7.63 -6.45
CA ARG A 108 12.22 -6.45 -7.02
C ARG A 108 13.19 -5.76 -7.97
N MET A 109 12.66 -5.31 -9.11
CA MET A 109 13.40 -4.53 -10.09
C MET A 109 13.11 -3.05 -9.90
N VAL A 110 14.14 -2.21 -9.96
CA VAL A 110 14.02 -0.75 -9.91
C VAL A 110 14.81 -0.08 -11.03
N GLN A 111 14.36 1.10 -11.45
CA GLN A 111 15.00 1.83 -12.55
C GLN A 111 16.22 2.64 -12.14
N ALA A 112 16.24 3.13 -10.90
CA ALA A 112 17.23 4.09 -10.45
C ALA A 112 17.81 3.68 -9.09
N GLU A 113 19.09 3.97 -8.88
CA GLU A 113 19.79 3.76 -7.62
C GLU A 113 19.11 4.49 -6.45
N ALA A 114 18.59 5.71 -6.70
CA ALA A 114 17.85 6.50 -5.71
C ALA A 114 16.60 5.80 -5.14
N SER A 115 16.04 4.83 -5.86
CA SER A 115 14.88 4.04 -5.41
C SER A 115 15.23 2.74 -4.68
N LEU A 116 16.53 2.41 -4.58
CA LEU A 116 17.00 1.20 -3.89
C LEU A 116 16.65 1.17 -2.39
N PRO A 117 16.79 2.25 -1.61
CA PRO A 117 16.45 2.20 -0.18
C PRO A 117 14.98 1.83 0.04
N ALA A 118 14.07 2.47 -0.69
CA ALA A 118 12.64 2.20 -0.61
C ALA A 118 12.31 0.77 -1.08
N ALA A 119 12.93 0.31 -2.17
CA ALA A 119 12.76 -1.05 -2.65
C ALA A 119 13.26 -2.08 -1.63
N LEU A 120 14.42 -1.88 -1.03
CA LEU A 120 15.00 -2.76 -0.04
C LEU A 120 14.13 -2.83 1.23
N GLN A 121 13.62 -1.69 1.71
CA GLN A 121 12.64 -1.65 2.80
C GLN A 121 11.39 -2.47 2.46
N SER A 122 10.83 -2.29 1.26
CA SER A 122 9.62 -2.99 0.83
C SER A 122 9.83 -4.50 0.72
N VAL A 123 10.98 -4.93 0.17
CA VAL A 123 11.36 -6.34 0.03
C VAL A 123 11.59 -6.97 1.40
N THR A 124 12.25 -6.24 2.31
CA THR A 124 12.50 -6.69 3.69
C THR A 124 11.20 -6.90 4.45
N LYS A 125 10.29 -5.92 4.44
CA LYS A 125 8.96 -6.05 5.08
C LYS A 125 8.16 -7.23 4.54
N GLN A 126 8.15 -7.42 3.21
CA GLN A 126 7.47 -8.56 2.59
C GLN A 126 8.11 -9.89 3.00
N ALA A 127 9.44 -9.97 3.06
CA ALA A 127 10.15 -11.20 3.42
C ALA A 127 9.87 -11.60 4.88
N ILE A 128 9.85 -10.63 5.80
CA ILE A 128 9.47 -10.86 7.21
C ILE A 128 8.04 -11.40 7.28
N SER A 129 7.12 -10.80 6.53
CA SER A 129 5.71 -11.20 6.58
C SER A 129 5.49 -12.60 6.03
N MET A 130 6.15 -12.96 4.91
CA MET A 130 6.13 -14.33 4.37
C MET A 130 6.71 -15.34 5.36
N MET A 131 7.81 -14.97 6.02
CA MET A 131 8.49 -15.83 6.99
C MET A 131 7.59 -16.18 8.19
N PHE A 132 6.78 -15.23 8.67
CA PHE A 132 5.89 -15.44 9.81
C PHE A 132 4.47 -15.91 9.42
N GLY A 133 4.20 -16.15 8.14
CA GLY A 133 2.90 -16.68 7.69
C GLY A 133 1.72 -15.73 7.93
N GLU A 134 1.98 -14.46 8.19
CA GLU A 134 0.94 -13.44 8.28
C GLU A 134 0.51 -13.04 6.87
N ALA A 135 -0.79 -13.07 6.62
CA ALA A 135 -1.36 -12.45 5.45
C ALA A 135 -0.95 -10.97 5.47
N VAL A 136 0.02 -10.60 4.63
CA VAL A 136 0.37 -9.22 4.38
C VAL A 136 -0.93 -8.50 4.03
N GLN A 137 -1.39 -7.64 4.93
CA GLN A 137 -2.30 -6.57 4.53
C GLN A 137 -1.45 -5.69 3.61
N LEU A 138 -1.54 -5.96 2.32
CA LEU A 138 -0.81 -5.29 1.23
C LEU A 138 -1.09 -3.77 1.20
N GLU A 139 -2.00 -3.30 2.05
CA GLU A 139 -2.42 -1.91 2.23
C GLU A 139 -1.27 -0.96 2.69
N GLU A 140 -0.24 -1.44 3.40
CA GLU A 140 0.83 -0.58 3.98
C GLU A 140 2.11 -0.48 3.11
N LEU A 141 2.11 -1.08 1.92
CA LEU A 141 3.26 -1.02 0.97
C LEU A 141 2.90 -0.40 -0.38
N GLU A 142 1.69 0.12 -0.50
CA GLU A 142 1.18 0.73 -1.72
C GLU A 142 1.56 2.22 -1.68
N ASP A 143 2.27 2.69 -2.72
CA ASP A 143 2.71 4.09 -2.89
C ASP A 143 1.55 5.04 -2.54
N PRO A 144 1.73 6.05 -1.66
CA PRO A 144 0.65 6.94 -1.24
C PRO A 144 -0.09 7.57 -2.43
N ALA A 145 0.60 7.81 -3.56
CA ALA A 145 -0.03 8.32 -4.77
C ALA A 145 -0.98 7.29 -5.44
N VAL A 146 -0.64 6.00 -5.38
CA VAL A 146 -1.46 4.90 -5.91
C VAL A 146 -2.64 4.60 -5.00
N VAL A 147 -2.45 4.67 -3.68
CA VAL A 147 -3.53 4.54 -2.68
C VAL A 147 -4.52 5.69 -2.80
N GLU A 148 -4.04 6.94 -2.95
CA GLU A 148 -4.91 8.09 -3.20
C GLU A 148 -5.66 7.98 -4.52
N ALA A 149 -5.04 7.48 -5.58
CA ALA A 149 -5.72 7.24 -6.86
C ALA A 149 -6.82 6.17 -6.75
N ARG A 150 -6.55 5.04 -6.08
CA ARG A 150 -7.52 3.97 -5.84
C ARG A 150 -8.66 4.42 -4.91
N ARG A 151 -8.31 5.16 -3.84
CA ARG A 151 -9.27 5.77 -2.91
C ARG A 151 -10.14 6.80 -3.61
N ARG A 152 -9.56 7.68 -4.43
CA ARG A 152 -10.29 8.66 -5.25
C ARG A 152 -11.24 7.96 -6.21
N LYS A 153 -10.79 6.92 -6.92
CA LYS A 153 -11.62 6.12 -7.83
C LYS A 153 -12.79 5.44 -7.10
N THR A 154 -12.53 4.88 -5.92
CA THR A 154 -13.55 4.24 -5.07
C THR A 154 -14.54 5.26 -4.49
N ILE A 155 -14.06 6.43 -4.05
CA ILE A 155 -14.89 7.53 -3.57
C ILE A 155 -15.79 8.00 -4.71
N LEU A 156 -15.25 8.34 -5.89
CA LEU A 156 -16.04 8.77 -7.05
C LEU A 156 -17.10 7.75 -7.46
N ARG A 157 -16.77 6.45 -7.44
CA ARG A 157 -17.71 5.38 -7.74
C ARG A 157 -18.84 5.31 -6.70
N ASN A 158 -18.52 5.27 -5.41
CA ASN A 158 -19.54 5.10 -4.38
C ASN A 158 -20.37 6.36 -4.17
N THR A 159 -19.76 7.55 -4.15
CA THR A 159 -20.49 8.81 -4.03
C THR A 159 -21.29 9.09 -5.29
N GLY A 160 -20.74 8.83 -6.48
CA GLY A 160 -21.46 8.95 -7.75
C GLY A 160 -22.75 8.11 -7.77
N LEU A 161 -22.67 6.86 -7.33
CA LEU A 161 -23.84 5.96 -7.23
C LEU A 161 -24.90 6.47 -6.25
N VAL A 162 -24.49 6.98 -5.07
CA VAL A 162 -25.40 7.56 -4.09
C VAL A 162 -26.09 8.82 -4.63
N PHE A 163 -25.35 9.73 -5.25
CA PHE A 163 -25.93 10.95 -5.84
C PHE A 163 -26.87 10.64 -7.01
N SER A 164 -26.56 9.67 -7.85
CA SER A 164 -27.45 9.24 -8.94
C SER A 164 -28.77 8.68 -8.42
N LEU A 165 -28.73 7.81 -7.40
CA LEU A 165 -29.94 7.26 -6.78
C LEU A 165 -30.75 8.35 -6.05
N GLY A 166 -30.09 9.25 -5.34
CA GLY A 166 -30.74 10.37 -4.66
C GLY A 166 -31.42 11.35 -5.62
N GLY A 167 -30.75 11.70 -6.73
CA GLY A 167 -31.30 12.57 -7.76
C GLY A 167 -32.50 11.96 -8.48
N LEU A 168 -32.44 10.66 -8.80
CA LEU A 168 -33.59 9.91 -9.35
C LEU A 168 -34.77 9.90 -8.36
N GLY A 169 -34.49 9.74 -7.06
CA GLY A 169 -35.49 9.86 -6.01
C GLY A 169 -36.17 11.23 -6.01
N MET A 170 -35.41 12.31 -6.09
CA MET A 170 -35.96 13.67 -6.16
C MET A 170 -36.82 13.90 -7.41
N VAL A 171 -36.38 13.41 -8.57
CA VAL A 171 -37.17 13.50 -9.82
C VAL A 171 -38.48 12.73 -9.67
N SER A 172 -38.43 11.50 -9.13
CA SER A 172 -39.63 10.69 -8.90
C SER A 172 -40.62 11.35 -7.94
N TYR A 173 -40.12 11.98 -6.88
CA TYR A 173 -40.94 12.73 -5.92
C TYR A 173 -41.60 13.95 -6.56
N SER A 174 -40.86 14.72 -7.37
CA SER A 174 -41.41 15.87 -8.09
C SER A 174 -42.53 15.45 -9.06
N TYR A 175 -42.38 14.33 -9.76
CA TYR A 175 -43.44 13.78 -10.62
C TYR A 175 -44.72 13.46 -9.83
N ALA A 176 -44.60 12.89 -8.63
CA ALA A 176 -45.74 12.62 -7.76
C ALA A 176 -46.40 13.91 -7.25
N ALA A 177 -45.61 14.88 -6.79
CA ALA A 177 -46.10 16.19 -6.34
C ALA A 177 -46.83 16.96 -7.46
N MET A 178 -46.34 16.87 -8.70
CA MET A 178 -47.02 17.45 -9.87
C MET A 178 -48.34 16.76 -10.19
N ALA A 179 -48.45 15.45 -10.00
CA ALA A 179 -49.70 14.71 -10.20
C ALA A 179 -50.76 15.15 -9.16
N GLU A 180 -50.35 15.34 -7.92
CA GLU A 180 -51.19 15.88 -6.85
C GLU A 180 -51.61 17.33 -7.13
N ALA A 181 -50.67 18.19 -7.54
CA ALA A 181 -50.99 19.58 -7.89
C ALA A 181 -52.02 19.68 -9.02
N ARG A 182 -51.97 18.80 -10.02
CA ARG A 182 -52.97 18.75 -11.11
C ARG A 182 -54.36 18.36 -10.64
N SER A 183 -54.48 17.59 -9.55
CA SER A 183 -55.78 17.23 -8.96
C SER A 183 -56.49 18.40 -8.28
N LEU A 184 -55.75 19.47 -7.95
CA LEU A 184 -56.31 20.71 -7.41
C LEU A 184 -56.99 21.57 -8.49
N LEU A 185 -56.75 21.29 -9.78
CA LEU A 185 -57.46 22.01 -10.84
C LEU A 185 -58.89 21.48 -10.99
N PRO A 186 -59.88 22.37 -11.02
CA PRO A 186 -61.26 21.99 -11.25
C PRO A 186 -61.40 21.44 -12.70
N PRO A 187 -62.21 20.38 -12.94
CA PRO A 187 -62.42 19.83 -14.28
C PRO A 187 -62.91 20.88 -15.32
N PRO A 188 -62.81 20.57 -16.63
CA PRO A 188 -63.22 21.51 -17.67
C PRO A 188 -64.73 21.81 -17.56
N GLY A 189 -65.08 23.09 -17.43
CA GLY A 189 -66.47 23.57 -17.33
C GLY A 189 -66.81 24.33 -16.04
N HIS A 190 -65.87 24.55 -15.14
CA HIS A 190 -66.09 25.25 -13.86
C HIS A 190 -65.31 26.57 -13.83
N ARG A 191 -65.78 27.56 -13.05
CA ARG A 191 -65.05 28.82 -12.87
C ARG A 191 -63.87 28.59 -11.93
N THR A 192 -62.66 28.75 -12.44
CA THR A 192 -61.43 28.77 -11.63
C THR A 192 -61.42 30.00 -10.74
N THR A 193 -61.17 29.82 -9.44
CA THR A 193 -61.04 30.95 -8.51
C THR A 193 -59.58 31.42 -8.44
N GLN A 194 -59.35 32.68 -8.05
CA GLN A 194 -57.99 33.22 -7.87
C GLN A 194 -57.17 32.45 -6.83
N GLN A 195 -57.84 31.79 -5.88
CA GLN A 195 -57.24 30.98 -4.83
C GLN A 195 -56.76 29.61 -5.36
N ASP A 196 -57.45 29.03 -6.34
CA ASP A 196 -57.04 27.78 -7.01
C ASP A 196 -55.77 28.02 -7.86
N VAL A 197 -55.70 29.18 -8.53
CA VAL A 197 -54.57 29.51 -9.42
C VAL A 197 -53.29 29.77 -8.62
N SER A 198 -53.36 30.46 -7.48
CA SER A 198 -52.19 30.78 -6.66
C SER A 198 -51.65 29.57 -5.87
N SER A 199 -52.54 28.70 -5.38
CA SER A 199 -52.17 27.44 -4.74
C SER A 199 -51.52 26.46 -5.73
N PHE A 200 -52.04 26.38 -6.96
CA PHE A 200 -51.39 25.64 -8.03
C PHE A 200 -50.03 26.22 -8.44
N ALA A 201 -49.93 27.54 -8.63
CA ALA A 201 -48.70 28.19 -9.07
C ALA A 201 -47.53 28.01 -8.08
N SER A 202 -47.81 28.05 -6.78
CA SER A 202 -46.80 27.81 -5.73
C SER A 202 -46.39 26.33 -5.64
N ALA A 203 -47.35 25.41 -5.77
CA ALA A 203 -47.07 23.97 -5.82
C ALA A 203 -46.23 23.59 -7.05
N SER A 204 -46.58 24.10 -8.24
CA SER A 204 -45.85 23.81 -9.48
C SER A 204 -44.44 24.40 -9.46
N ALA A 205 -44.26 25.63 -8.96
CA ALA A 205 -42.94 26.27 -8.88
C ALA A 205 -41.96 25.46 -8.01
N SER A 206 -42.42 24.91 -6.88
CA SER A 206 -41.58 24.05 -6.03
C SER A 206 -41.27 22.69 -6.67
N ALA A 207 -42.20 22.14 -7.45
CA ALA A 207 -42.01 20.90 -8.19
C ALA A 207 -41.03 21.06 -9.36
N ASP A 208 -41.08 22.18 -10.10
CA ASP A 208 -40.13 22.49 -11.18
C ASP A 208 -38.70 22.63 -10.64
N LEU A 209 -38.55 23.29 -9.49
CA LEU A 209 -37.26 23.52 -8.84
C LEU A 209 -36.64 22.21 -8.33
N THR A 210 -37.45 21.33 -7.72
CA THR A 210 -37.01 20.01 -7.25
C THR A 210 -36.69 19.06 -8.40
N TRP A 211 -37.43 19.13 -9.50
CA TRP A 211 -37.14 18.39 -10.72
C TRP A 211 -35.80 18.80 -11.33
N GLY A 212 -35.58 20.11 -11.50
CA GLY A 212 -34.34 20.66 -12.05
C GLY A 212 -33.11 20.30 -11.22
N LEU A 213 -33.21 20.45 -9.89
CA LEU A 213 -32.13 20.04 -8.98
C LEU A 213 -31.89 18.52 -9.03
N GLY A 214 -32.95 17.71 -9.04
CA GLY A 214 -32.84 16.26 -9.16
C GLY A 214 -32.15 15.80 -10.44
N ALA A 215 -32.47 16.43 -11.58
CA ALA A 215 -31.84 16.13 -12.87
C ALA A 215 -30.34 16.46 -12.87
N VAL A 216 -29.96 17.64 -12.35
CA VAL A 216 -28.55 18.06 -12.25
C VAL A 216 -27.76 17.13 -11.32
N VAL A 217 -28.31 16.81 -10.15
CA VAL A 217 -27.66 15.90 -9.18
C VAL A 217 -27.47 14.50 -9.78
N THR A 218 -28.47 14.00 -10.53
CA THR A 218 -28.37 12.70 -11.20
C THR A 218 -27.26 12.69 -12.27
N ALA A 219 -27.21 13.72 -13.11
CA ALA A 219 -26.20 13.86 -14.16
C ALA A 219 -24.78 13.99 -13.57
N ALA A 220 -24.62 14.78 -12.50
CA ALA A 220 -23.35 14.89 -11.78
C ALA A 220 -22.94 13.57 -11.12
N GLY A 221 -23.89 12.84 -10.52
CA GLY A 221 -23.64 11.51 -9.95
C GLY A 221 -23.18 10.49 -11.00
N LEU A 222 -23.83 10.47 -12.18
CA LEU A 222 -23.50 9.53 -13.26
C LEU A 222 -22.12 9.81 -13.87
N THR A 223 -21.76 11.08 -14.03
CA THR A 223 -20.42 11.46 -14.51
C THR A 223 -19.33 11.09 -13.51
N ALA A 224 -19.55 11.34 -12.21
CA ALA A 224 -18.64 10.90 -11.15
C ALA A 224 -18.52 9.37 -11.09
N PHE A 225 -19.62 8.64 -11.25
CA PHE A 225 -19.62 7.17 -11.28
C PHE A 225 -18.81 6.63 -12.47
N ALA A 226 -18.98 7.20 -13.67
CA ALA A 226 -18.27 6.82 -14.88
C ALA A 226 -16.75 7.06 -14.77
N LEU A 227 -16.34 8.15 -14.14
CA LEU A 227 -14.92 8.45 -13.85
C LEU A 227 -14.33 7.55 -12.75
N GLY A 228 -15.19 6.92 -11.95
CA GLY A 228 -14.82 5.95 -10.92
C GLY A 228 -14.65 4.51 -11.41
N TRP A 229 -14.97 4.21 -12.68
CA TRP A 229 -14.84 2.88 -13.29
C TRP A 229 -13.56 2.69 -14.08
#